data_AF-A0A846G0L0-F1
#
_entry.id   AF-A0A846G0L0-F1
#
_cell.length_a   1.000
_cell.length_b   1.000
_cell.length_c   1.000
_cell.angle_alpha   90.00
_cell.angle_beta   90.00
_cell.angle_gamma   90.00
#
_symmetry.space_group_name_H-M   'P 1'
#
loop_
_entity.id
_entity.type
_entity.pdbx_description
1 polymer ?
#
loop_
_entity_poly.entity_id
_entity_poly.type
_entity_poly.pdbx_seq_one_letter_code
_entity_poly.pdbx_strand_id
1 'polypeptide(L)'
;MQLKSEVHWIQHPDGYWILRNPEYPTFLQVDNIDKNVIYLLGKRPIPAIANKYDLTIQDIQQLLQKLAATGMLSGTEPPPKNFSLAQILFFKIPLFKPDEWLTENIEKLRWIWTRAFGFFLCFFLGQTVFLWLAYATDIVSAHQQVWGDFTTAPTNLLKLGFATMLVIFLHELGHAFTLKHFGGVVPEIGLLFMCFMPGMYTNTSDQYSLVKRKQRVLVVAAGVIVQIVIWALALWLLLASPPQSLMQQNSYLLMSAALVTVVLNLNPLNAFDGYYLLVAMTGINNLRRRSLEFYFDLLRRQPSPEKTSDQAILAIYAPLSIIYTVLVLGYMLWLVSNWIWEFLPAISSFSYF
;
A
#
# COMPACT_ATOMS: atom_id res chain seq x y z
N MET A 1 -20.06 -3.10 30.62
CA MET A 1 -19.28 -2.95 29.39
C MET A 1 -18.01 -3.76 29.54
N GLN A 2 -17.81 -4.76 28.69
CA GLN A 2 -16.62 -5.61 28.69
C GLN A 2 -16.01 -5.60 27.29
N LEU A 3 -14.69 -5.71 27.21
CA LEU A 3 -13.99 -5.92 25.95
C LEU A 3 -14.38 -7.28 25.37
N LYS A 4 -14.33 -7.40 24.04
CA LYS A 4 -14.46 -8.69 23.36
C LYS A 4 -13.30 -9.63 23.73
N SER A 5 -13.54 -10.95 23.71
CA SER A 5 -12.55 -11.99 24.09
C SER A 5 -11.32 -12.03 23.18
N GLU A 6 -11.49 -11.65 21.93
CA GLU A 6 -10.50 -11.74 20.86
C GLU A 6 -9.51 -10.57 20.90
N VAL A 7 -9.88 -9.50 21.61
CA VAL A 7 -9.10 -8.26 21.69
C VAL A 7 -7.91 -8.44 22.63
N HIS A 8 -6.72 -8.01 22.19
CA HIS A 8 -5.50 -8.17 22.96
C HIS A 8 -4.65 -6.89 22.99
N TRP A 9 -3.86 -6.76 24.06
CA TRP A 9 -2.99 -5.63 24.32
C TRP A 9 -1.59 -5.86 23.76
N ILE A 10 -1.05 -4.85 23.09
CA ILE A 10 0.33 -4.83 22.60
C ILE A 10 1.02 -3.60 23.19
N GLN A 11 2.17 -3.79 23.84
CA GLN A 11 2.97 -2.69 24.39
C GLN A 11 3.87 -2.09 23.30
N HIS A 12 3.86 -0.76 23.16
CA HIS A 12 4.76 -0.05 22.25
C HIS A 12 5.99 0.52 22.99
N PRO A 13 7.20 0.47 22.40
CA PRO A 13 8.43 1.00 22.99
C PRO A 13 8.36 2.48 23.40
N ASP A 14 7.57 3.27 22.66
CA ASP A 14 7.40 4.72 22.91
C ASP A 14 6.47 5.02 24.11
N GLY A 15 6.09 4.01 24.91
CA GLY A 15 5.37 4.20 26.18
C GLY A 15 3.85 4.19 26.09
N TYR A 16 3.27 3.87 24.93
CA TYR A 16 1.82 3.72 24.72
C TYR A 16 1.42 2.26 24.46
N TRP A 17 0.12 2.00 24.45
CA TRP A 17 -0.46 0.68 24.21
C TRP A 17 -1.32 0.67 22.96
N ILE A 18 -1.35 -0.48 22.29
CA ILE A 18 -2.23 -0.73 21.14
C ILE A 18 -3.21 -1.82 21.57
N LEU A 19 -4.50 -1.50 21.51
CA LEU A 19 -5.58 -2.45 21.65
C LEU A 19 -5.95 -2.95 20.25
N ARG A 20 -5.72 -4.23 19.97
CA ARG A 20 -5.91 -4.83 18.65
C ARG A 20 -7.15 -5.73 18.66
N ASN A 21 -8.05 -5.50 17.72
CA ASN A 21 -9.13 -6.41 17.41
C ASN A 21 -8.72 -7.23 16.17
N PRO A 22 -8.65 -8.57 16.24
CA PRO A 22 -8.40 -9.40 15.07
C PRO A 22 -9.67 -9.72 14.26
N GLU A 23 -10.86 -9.63 14.87
CA GLU A 23 -12.15 -9.91 14.23
C GLU A 23 -12.53 -8.80 13.24
N TYR A 24 -12.44 -7.55 13.70
CA TYR A 24 -12.43 -6.37 12.84
C TYR A 24 -11.00 -5.86 12.82
N PRO A 25 -10.33 -5.68 11.67
CA PRO A 25 -8.92 -5.27 11.55
C PRO A 25 -8.70 -3.80 11.96
N THR A 26 -9.14 -3.46 13.17
CA THR A 26 -9.12 -2.16 13.79
C THR A 26 -8.16 -2.21 14.97
N PHE A 27 -7.51 -1.08 15.21
CA PHE A 27 -6.62 -0.90 16.34
C PHE A 27 -6.92 0.45 16.99
N LEU A 28 -6.73 0.51 18.31
CA LEU A 28 -6.84 1.75 19.07
C LEU A 28 -5.53 1.98 19.82
N GLN A 29 -4.87 3.10 19.53
CA GLN A 29 -3.73 3.57 20.30
C GLN A 29 -4.24 4.29 21.54
N VAL A 30 -3.77 3.89 22.71
CA VAL A 30 -4.13 4.48 24.01
C VAL A 30 -2.90 4.67 24.87
N ASP A 31 -2.94 5.65 25.78
CA ASP A 31 -1.88 5.86 26.76
C ASP A 31 -2.02 4.91 27.97
N ASN A 32 -1.15 5.06 28.97
CA ASN A 32 -1.20 4.26 30.19
C ASN A 32 -2.45 4.55 31.04
N ILE A 33 -2.97 5.77 31.00
CA ILE A 33 -4.13 6.19 31.80
C ILE A 33 -5.37 5.54 31.21
N ASP A 34 -5.60 5.74 29.91
CA ASP A 34 -6.69 5.17 29.14
C ASP A 34 -6.69 3.64 29.22
N LYS A 35 -5.53 2.97 29.14
CA LYS A 35 -5.44 1.51 29.34
C LYS A 35 -5.99 1.10 30.71
N ASN A 36 -5.59 1.80 31.76
CA ASN A 36 -6.03 1.48 33.12
C ASN A 36 -7.52 1.79 33.32
N VAL A 37 -8.03 2.86 32.71
CA VAL A 37 -9.46 3.17 32.65
C VAL A 37 -10.21 2.03 31.96
N ILE A 38 -9.74 1.59 30.79
CA ILE A 38 -10.33 0.48 30.02
C ILE A 38 -10.35 -0.82 30.82
N TYR A 39 -9.26 -1.14 31.54
CA TYR A 39 -9.20 -2.33 32.39
C TYR A 39 -10.23 -2.30 33.54
N LEU A 40 -10.59 -1.10 34.01
CA LEU A 40 -11.57 -0.89 35.07
C LEU A 40 -13.02 -0.78 34.55
N LEU A 41 -13.21 -0.62 33.23
CA LEU A 41 -14.55 -0.64 32.62
C LEU A 41 -15.24 -1.98 32.92
N GLY A 42 -16.46 -1.91 33.46
CA GLY A 42 -17.23 -3.08 33.86
C GLY A 42 -16.85 -3.69 35.22
N LYS A 43 -15.76 -3.23 35.86
CA LYS A 43 -15.35 -3.65 37.22
C LYS A 43 -15.65 -2.61 38.30
N ARG A 44 -15.70 -1.33 37.92
CA ARG A 44 -16.02 -0.21 38.83
C ARG A 44 -17.03 0.75 38.20
N PRO A 45 -17.82 1.48 39.01
CA PRO A 45 -18.71 2.51 38.49
C PRO A 45 -17.90 3.69 37.90
N ILE A 46 -18.40 4.25 36.79
CA ILE A 46 -17.74 5.31 36.00
C ILE A 46 -17.32 6.53 36.86
N PRO A 47 -18.14 7.06 37.79
CA PRO A 47 -17.74 8.19 38.63
C PRO A 47 -16.51 7.91 39.51
N ALA A 48 -16.33 6.65 39.96
CA ALA A 48 -15.18 6.27 40.76
C ALA A 48 -13.89 6.13 39.93
N ILE A 49 -14.03 5.85 38.64
CA ILE A 49 -12.90 5.81 37.69
C ILE A 49 -12.47 7.23 37.34
N ALA A 50 -13.44 8.11 37.05
CA ALA A 50 -13.22 9.54 36.77
C ALA A 50 -12.42 10.22 37.88
N ASN A 51 -12.87 10.08 39.15
CA ASN A 51 -12.18 10.66 40.30
C ASN A 51 -10.78 10.08 40.55
N LYS A 52 -10.51 8.84 40.15
CA LYS A 52 -9.21 8.19 40.38
C LYS A 52 -8.12 8.70 39.45
N TYR A 53 -8.48 9.06 38.22
CA TYR A 53 -7.52 9.49 37.18
C TYR A 53 -7.66 10.97 36.82
N ASP A 54 -8.44 11.73 37.60
CA ASP A 54 -8.72 13.16 37.37
C ASP A 54 -9.26 13.44 35.95
N LEU A 55 -10.13 12.54 35.47
CA LEU A 55 -10.74 12.61 34.15
C LEU A 55 -12.18 13.13 34.23
N THR A 56 -12.61 13.88 33.23
CA THR A 56 -14.02 14.28 33.14
C THR A 56 -14.89 13.11 32.64
N ILE A 57 -16.19 13.15 32.94
CA ILE A 57 -17.14 12.17 32.41
C ILE A 57 -17.17 12.22 30.87
N GLN A 58 -16.95 13.39 30.28
CA GLN A 58 -16.88 13.57 28.83
C GLN A 58 -15.67 12.83 28.22
N ASP A 59 -14.51 12.85 28.87
CA ASP A 59 -13.31 12.14 28.39
C ASP A 59 -13.56 10.63 28.35
N ILE A 60 -14.20 10.08 29.40
CA ILE A 60 -14.58 8.66 29.45
C ILE A 60 -15.62 8.34 28.37
N GLN A 61 -16.60 9.22 28.13
CA GLN A 61 -17.57 9.04 27.05
C GLN A 61 -16.90 9.04 25.68
N GLN A 62 -15.95 9.94 25.43
CA GLN A 62 -15.18 9.96 24.17
C GLN A 62 -14.35 8.68 24.01
N LEU A 63 -13.72 8.20 25.07
CA LEU A 63 -12.98 6.93 25.04
C LEU A 63 -13.90 5.74 24.73
N LEU A 64 -15.08 5.69 25.34
CA LEU A 64 -16.11 4.68 25.06
C LEU A 64 -16.62 4.74 23.62
N GLN A 65 -16.84 5.95 23.09
CA GLN A 65 -17.22 6.15 21.68
C GLN A 65 -16.13 5.64 20.74
N LYS A 66 -14.85 5.92 21.03
CA LYS A 66 -13.71 5.39 20.23
C LYS A 66 -13.67 3.85 20.28
N LEU A 67 -13.88 3.25 21.45
CA LEU A 67 -13.91 1.79 21.62
C LEU A 67 -15.09 1.15 20.89
N ALA A 68 -16.27 1.76 20.94
CA ALA A 68 -17.45 1.29 20.20
C ALA A 68 -17.26 1.43 18.69
N ALA A 69 -16.75 2.58 18.22
CA ALA A 69 -16.48 2.84 16.80
C ALA A 69 -15.41 1.90 16.21
N THR A 70 -14.52 1.36 17.04
CA THR A 70 -13.51 0.37 16.66
C THR A 70 -13.96 -1.08 16.90
N GLY A 71 -15.18 -1.31 17.38
CA GLY A 71 -15.73 -2.65 17.63
C GLY A 71 -15.04 -3.41 18.76
N MET A 72 -14.40 -2.71 19.71
CA MET A 72 -13.63 -3.31 20.81
C MET A 72 -14.50 -3.80 21.96
N LEU A 73 -15.73 -3.26 22.07
CA LEU A 73 -16.68 -3.60 23.13
C LEU A 73 -17.61 -4.73 22.67
N SER A 74 -17.97 -5.61 23.61
CA SER A 74 -18.95 -6.68 23.36
C SER A 74 -20.29 -6.10 22.91
N GLY A 75 -20.83 -6.60 21.80
CA GLY A 75 -22.09 -6.13 21.21
C GLY A 75 -21.98 -4.85 20.37
N THR A 76 -20.76 -4.38 20.05
CA THR A 76 -20.55 -3.26 19.12
C THR A 76 -19.89 -3.74 17.83
N GLU A 77 -20.36 -3.20 16.72
CA GLU A 77 -19.75 -3.35 15.39
C GLU A 77 -19.31 -1.98 14.90
N PRO A 78 -18.17 -1.88 14.18
CA PRO A 78 -17.74 -0.62 13.61
C PRO A 78 -18.78 -0.10 12.62
N PRO A 79 -19.14 1.20 12.67
CA PRO A 79 -20.21 1.76 11.84
C PRO A 79 -19.87 1.63 10.34
N PRO A 80 -20.87 1.36 9.47
CA PRO A 80 -20.65 1.33 8.04
C PRO A 80 -20.17 2.70 7.56
N LYS A 81 -19.18 2.73 6.65
CA LYS A 81 -18.68 3.99 6.09
C LYS A 81 -19.77 4.63 5.22
N ASN A 82 -20.03 5.92 5.44
CA ASN A 82 -20.97 6.70 4.63
C ASN A 82 -20.55 6.71 3.16
N PHE A 83 -21.53 6.64 2.26
CA PHE A 83 -21.30 6.70 0.83
C PHE A 83 -20.82 8.10 0.40
N SER A 84 -19.85 8.14 -0.51
CA SER A 84 -19.33 9.36 -1.15
C SER A 84 -19.31 9.16 -2.65
N LEU A 85 -19.60 10.20 -3.44
CA LEU A 85 -19.53 10.14 -4.92
C LEU A 85 -18.13 9.71 -5.42
N ALA A 86 -17.08 9.97 -4.64
CA ALA A 86 -15.73 9.47 -4.92
C ALA A 86 -15.65 7.93 -4.91
N GLN A 87 -16.54 7.22 -4.21
CA GLN A 87 -16.58 5.75 -4.19
C GLN A 87 -17.07 5.16 -5.52
N ILE A 88 -17.76 5.92 -6.37
CA ILE A 88 -18.14 5.44 -7.71
C ILE A 88 -16.89 5.26 -8.59
N LEU A 89 -15.91 6.16 -8.44
CA LEU A 89 -14.63 6.08 -9.14
C LEU A 89 -13.61 5.16 -8.45
N PHE A 90 -13.82 4.88 -7.17
CA PHE A 90 -12.93 4.09 -6.31
C PHE A 90 -13.74 3.11 -5.46
N PHE A 91 -14.11 1.97 -6.02
CA PHE A 91 -14.81 0.91 -5.29
C PHE A 91 -13.96 -0.35 -5.14
N LYS A 92 -14.21 -1.07 -4.05
CA LYS A 92 -13.54 -2.31 -3.69
C LYS A 92 -14.54 -3.44 -3.74
N ILE A 93 -14.14 -4.56 -4.33
CA ILE A 93 -14.89 -5.81 -4.30
C ILE A 93 -14.06 -6.82 -3.51
N PRO A 94 -14.44 -7.16 -2.26
CA PRO A 94 -13.76 -8.22 -1.52
C PRO A 94 -14.03 -9.55 -2.23
N LEU A 95 -12.98 -10.32 -2.52
CA LEU A 95 -13.10 -11.59 -3.22
C LEU A 95 -13.13 -12.78 -2.26
N PHE A 96 -12.16 -12.85 -1.35
CA PHE A 96 -12.04 -13.97 -0.41
C PHE A 96 -11.30 -13.57 0.88
N LYS A 97 -11.43 -14.41 1.91
CA LYS A 97 -10.75 -14.29 3.21
C LYS A 97 -9.54 -15.20 3.22
N PRO A 98 -8.31 -14.70 3.01
CA PRO A 98 -7.13 -15.54 2.82
C PRO A 98 -6.46 -15.97 4.13
N ASP A 99 -6.91 -15.48 5.29
CA ASP A 99 -6.14 -15.53 6.54
C ASP A 99 -5.73 -16.96 6.96
N GLU A 100 -6.67 -17.91 6.89
CA GLU A 100 -6.44 -19.31 7.22
C GLU A 100 -5.45 -19.95 6.23
N TRP A 101 -5.72 -19.79 4.92
CA TRP A 101 -4.84 -20.29 3.86
C TRP A 101 -3.41 -19.75 3.96
N LEU A 102 -3.25 -18.47 4.28
CA LEU A 102 -1.93 -17.88 4.50
C LEU A 102 -1.25 -18.48 5.74
N THR A 103 -2.00 -18.71 6.82
CA THR A 103 -1.48 -19.31 8.06
C THR A 103 -1.00 -20.75 7.84
N GLU A 104 -1.69 -21.53 7.02
CA GLU A 104 -1.28 -22.91 6.67
C GLU A 104 0.00 -22.96 5.81
N ASN A 105 0.23 -21.92 4.99
CA ASN A 105 1.33 -21.92 4.03
C ASN A 105 2.54 -21.08 4.47
N ILE A 106 2.41 -20.21 5.48
CA ILE A 106 3.49 -19.33 5.91
C ILE A 106 4.72 -20.09 6.39
N GLU A 107 4.54 -21.22 7.09
CA GLU A 107 5.64 -22.05 7.59
C GLU A 107 6.56 -22.55 6.47
N LYS A 108 5.98 -22.92 5.32
CA LYS A 108 6.72 -23.37 4.13
C LYS A 108 7.56 -22.26 3.50
N LEU A 109 7.20 -21.00 3.75
CA LEU A 109 7.84 -19.81 3.15
C LEU A 109 8.76 -19.08 4.13
N ARG A 110 8.82 -19.46 5.41
CA ARG A 110 9.61 -18.75 6.45
C ARG A 110 11.09 -18.59 6.08
N TRP A 111 11.64 -19.48 5.26
CA TRP A 111 13.02 -19.41 4.78
C TRP A 111 13.32 -18.13 3.97
N ILE A 112 12.31 -17.51 3.35
CA ILE A 112 12.43 -16.25 2.59
C ILE A 112 12.86 -15.09 3.50
N TRP A 113 12.45 -15.08 4.77
CA TRP A 113 12.82 -14.00 5.71
C TRP A 113 14.14 -14.25 6.45
N THR A 114 14.92 -15.24 6.02
CA THR A 114 16.25 -15.53 6.60
C THR A 114 17.31 -14.58 6.06
N ARG A 115 18.37 -14.33 6.85
CA ARG A 115 19.51 -13.51 6.40
C ARG A 115 20.23 -14.11 5.20
N ALA A 116 20.35 -15.43 5.16
CA ALA A 116 20.97 -16.16 4.05
C ALA A 116 20.21 -15.90 2.74
N PHE A 117 18.88 -16.01 2.75
CA PHE A 117 18.07 -15.68 1.58
C PHE A 117 18.20 -14.19 1.22
N GLY A 118 18.24 -13.28 2.20
CA GLY A 118 18.46 -11.86 1.95
C GLY A 118 19.77 -11.58 1.19
N PHE A 119 20.89 -12.18 1.61
CA PHE A 119 22.17 -12.04 0.91
C PHE A 119 22.13 -12.65 -0.49
N PHE A 120 21.53 -13.83 -0.64
CA PHE A 120 21.33 -14.47 -1.94
C PHE A 120 20.51 -13.58 -2.87
N LEU A 121 19.41 -13.01 -2.38
CA LEU A 121 18.55 -12.12 -3.15
C LEU A 121 19.29 -10.86 -3.56
N CYS A 122 20.06 -10.22 -2.67
CA CYS A 122 20.87 -9.06 -3.03
C CYS A 122 21.91 -9.39 -4.10
N PHE A 123 22.60 -10.54 -3.99
CA PHE A 123 23.55 -10.99 -4.99
C PHE A 123 22.86 -11.26 -6.34
N PHE A 124 21.74 -11.98 -6.34
CA PHE A 124 20.95 -12.28 -7.52
C PHE A 124 20.46 -11.01 -8.23
N LEU A 125 19.94 -10.04 -7.48
CA LEU A 125 19.50 -8.76 -8.04
C LEU A 125 20.68 -7.93 -8.56
N GLY A 126 21.83 -7.94 -7.87
CA GLY A 126 23.05 -7.30 -8.36
C GLY A 126 23.52 -7.86 -9.71
N GLN A 127 23.52 -9.19 -9.85
CA GLN A 127 23.82 -9.85 -11.14
C GLN A 127 22.79 -9.52 -12.22
N THR A 128 21.52 -9.49 -11.86
CA THR A 128 20.43 -9.14 -12.77
C THR A 128 20.60 -7.72 -13.32
N VAL A 129 20.92 -6.74 -12.47
CA VAL A 129 21.17 -5.36 -12.91
C VAL A 129 22.41 -5.29 -13.82
N PHE A 130 23.46 -6.03 -13.50
CA PHE A 130 24.63 -6.13 -14.38
C PHE A 130 24.25 -6.68 -15.77
N LEU A 131 23.50 -7.78 -15.83
CA LEU A 131 23.03 -8.36 -17.09
C LEU A 131 22.10 -7.41 -17.86
N TRP A 132 21.21 -6.71 -17.15
CA TRP A 132 20.31 -5.73 -17.75
C TRP A 132 21.08 -4.63 -18.49
N LEU A 133 22.17 -4.15 -17.90
CA LEU A 133 23.04 -3.15 -18.52
C LEU A 133 23.91 -3.73 -19.64
N ALA A 134 24.47 -4.94 -19.43
CA ALA A 134 25.35 -5.59 -20.39
C ALA A 134 24.64 -6.01 -21.67
N TYR A 135 23.37 -6.42 -21.57
CA TYR A 135 22.54 -6.89 -22.68
C TYR A 135 21.44 -5.87 -23.07
N ALA A 136 21.69 -4.58 -22.83
CA ALA A 136 20.73 -3.50 -23.12
C ALA A 136 20.30 -3.50 -24.60
N THR A 137 21.21 -3.83 -25.52
CA THR A 137 20.91 -3.94 -26.95
C THR A 137 19.92 -5.06 -27.27
N ASP A 138 20.02 -6.20 -26.60
CA ASP A 138 19.10 -7.33 -26.80
C ASP A 138 17.72 -7.07 -26.21
N ILE A 139 17.66 -6.28 -25.14
CA ILE A 139 16.40 -5.82 -24.57
C ILE A 139 15.72 -4.83 -25.53
N VAL A 140 16.48 -3.94 -26.14
CA VAL A 140 15.95 -3.00 -27.15
C VAL A 140 15.49 -3.73 -28.40
N SER A 141 16.20 -4.77 -28.85
CA SER A 141 15.74 -5.58 -29.98
C SER A 141 14.46 -6.36 -29.65
N ALA A 142 14.35 -6.91 -28.43
CA ALA A 142 13.11 -7.53 -27.94
C ALA A 142 11.94 -6.53 -27.88
N HIS A 143 12.19 -5.30 -27.44
CA HIS A 143 11.21 -4.20 -27.49
C HIS A 143 10.72 -3.97 -28.92
N GLN A 144 11.65 -3.80 -29.87
CA GLN A 144 11.31 -3.56 -31.27
C GLN A 144 10.54 -4.72 -31.88
N GLN A 145 10.85 -5.96 -31.48
CA GLN A 145 10.09 -7.11 -31.96
C GLN A 145 8.63 -7.11 -31.45
N VAL A 146 8.43 -6.76 -30.19
CA VAL A 146 7.09 -6.79 -29.56
C VAL A 146 6.23 -5.61 -30.00
N TRP A 147 6.82 -4.43 -30.21
CA TRP A 147 6.10 -3.19 -30.47
C TRP A 147 6.29 -2.61 -31.89
N GLY A 148 7.21 -3.15 -32.68
CA GLY A 148 7.51 -2.64 -34.02
C GLY A 148 6.46 -3.03 -35.08
N ASP A 149 5.67 -4.07 -34.84
CA ASP A 149 4.56 -4.47 -35.70
C ASP A 149 3.21 -4.08 -35.09
N PHE A 150 2.63 -3.00 -35.63
CA PHE A 150 1.33 -2.48 -35.20
C PHE A 150 0.17 -3.47 -35.39
N THR A 151 0.30 -4.47 -36.27
CA THR A 151 -0.75 -5.47 -36.47
C THR A 151 -0.88 -6.42 -35.28
N THR A 152 0.25 -6.72 -34.61
CA THR A 152 0.27 -7.59 -33.42
C THR A 152 0.06 -6.81 -32.12
N ALA A 153 0.13 -5.48 -32.17
CA ALA A 153 0.03 -4.61 -31.00
C ALA A 153 -1.21 -4.87 -30.11
N PRO A 154 -2.44 -5.08 -30.65
CA PRO A 154 -3.60 -5.39 -29.80
C PRO A 154 -3.42 -6.68 -29.00
N THR A 155 -2.85 -7.72 -29.61
CA THR A 155 -2.59 -9.00 -28.93
C THR A 155 -1.50 -8.87 -27.86
N ASN A 156 -0.45 -8.08 -28.13
CA ASN A 156 0.62 -7.84 -27.18
C ASN A 156 0.17 -6.95 -26.01
N LEU A 157 -0.74 -6.00 -26.24
CA LEU A 157 -1.41 -5.23 -25.18
C LEU A 157 -2.26 -6.12 -24.27
N LEU A 158 -3.01 -7.08 -24.83
CA LEU A 158 -3.77 -8.04 -24.01
C LEU A 158 -2.84 -8.91 -23.16
N LYS A 159 -1.77 -9.46 -23.76
CA LYS A 159 -0.74 -10.22 -23.02
C LYS A 159 -0.10 -9.37 -21.91
N LEU A 160 0.22 -8.11 -22.18
CA LEU A 160 0.76 -7.17 -21.20
C LEU A 160 -0.23 -6.94 -20.06
N GLY A 161 -1.52 -6.78 -20.37
CA GLY A 161 -2.59 -6.64 -19.37
C GLY A 161 -2.67 -7.85 -18.44
N PHE A 162 -2.66 -9.06 -18.99
CA PHE A 162 -2.62 -10.29 -18.18
C PHE A 162 -1.36 -10.40 -17.33
N ALA A 163 -0.19 -10.10 -17.90
CA ALA A 163 1.07 -10.10 -17.16
C ALA A 163 1.04 -9.08 -16.02
N THR A 164 0.48 -7.89 -16.26
CA THR A 164 0.32 -6.83 -15.25
C THR A 164 -0.61 -7.28 -14.12
N MET A 165 -1.74 -7.89 -14.43
CA MET A 165 -2.65 -8.43 -13.41
C MET A 165 -2.00 -9.53 -12.57
N LEU A 166 -1.21 -10.41 -13.19
CA LEU A 166 -0.44 -11.43 -12.47
C LEU A 166 0.59 -10.81 -11.53
N VAL A 167 1.33 -9.80 -12.01
CA VAL A 167 2.32 -9.07 -11.21
C VAL A 167 1.66 -8.40 -10.01
N ILE A 168 0.53 -7.71 -10.22
CA ILE A 168 -0.23 -7.05 -9.15
C ILE A 168 -0.75 -8.07 -8.14
N PHE A 169 -1.27 -9.22 -8.59
CA PHE A 169 -1.71 -10.29 -7.69
C PHE A 169 -0.56 -10.80 -6.80
N LEU A 170 0.60 -11.07 -7.39
CA LEU A 170 1.78 -11.54 -6.65
C LEU A 170 2.33 -10.47 -5.71
N HIS A 171 2.30 -9.20 -6.10
CA HIS A 171 2.63 -8.05 -5.26
C HIS A 171 1.77 -8.02 -4.00
N GLU A 172 0.45 -8.13 -4.16
CA GLU A 172 -0.52 -8.16 -3.07
C GLU A 172 -0.29 -9.35 -2.12
N LEU A 173 -0.03 -10.54 -2.68
CA LEU A 173 0.38 -11.70 -1.90
C LEU A 173 1.69 -11.47 -1.13
N GLY A 174 2.64 -10.73 -1.70
CA GLY A 174 3.89 -10.35 -1.02
C GLY A 174 3.64 -9.62 0.30
N HIS A 175 2.73 -8.64 0.30
CA HIS A 175 2.33 -7.96 1.53
C HIS A 175 1.63 -8.92 2.50
N ALA A 176 0.68 -9.71 2.00
CA ALA A 176 -0.12 -10.64 2.81
C ALA A 176 0.77 -11.64 3.57
N PHE A 177 1.67 -12.31 2.86
CA PHE A 177 2.60 -13.28 3.44
C PHE A 177 3.60 -12.63 4.40
N THR A 178 4.10 -11.42 4.08
CA THR A 178 5.03 -10.73 4.99
C THR A 178 4.34 -10.25 6.26
N LEU A 179 3.08 -9.81 6.18
CA LEU A 179 2.28 -9.47 7.34
C LEU A 179 2.03 -10.72 8.21
N LYS A 180 1.68 -11.85 7.58
CA LYS A 180 1.50 -13.12 8.30
C LYS A 180 2.78 -13.66 8.92
N HIS A 181 3.93 -13.49 8.28
CA HIS A 181 5.23 -13.84 8.86
C HIS A 181 5.45 -13.17 10.23
N PHE A 182 4.97 -11.94 10.38
CA PHE A 182 5.08 -11.18 11.64
C PHE A 182 3.88 -11.36 12.59
N GLY A 183 2.95 -12.27 12.30
CA GLY A 183 1.78 -12.54 13.15
C GLY A 183 0.62 -11.57 12.97
N GLY A 184 0.61 -10.82 11.86
CA GLY A 184 -0.53 -9.99 11.47
C GLY A 184 -1.72 -10.82 10.99
N VAL A 185 -2.86 -10.17 10.80
CA VAL A 185 -4.10 -10.75 10.24
C VAL A 185 -4.37 -10.11 8.88
N VAL A 186 -4.74 -10.93 7.90
CA VAL A 186 -5.11 -10.52 6.54
C VAL A 186 -6.58 -10.90 6.31
N PRO A 187 -7.52 -10.01 6.65
CA PRO A 187 -8.94 -10.34 6.68
C PRO A 187 -9.54 -10.54 5.29
N GLU A 188 -9.04 -9.82 4.28
CA GLU A 188 -9.56 -9.89 2.92
C GLU A 188 -8.49 -9.54 1.86
N ILE A 189 -8.64 -10.18 0.71
CA ILE A 189 -8.03 -9.79 -0.57
C ILE A 189 -9.17 -9.60 -1.58
N GLY A 190 -9.04 -8.59 -2.44
CA GLY A 190 -10.08 -8.25 -3.39
C GLY A 190 -9.60 -7.50 -4.62
N LEU A 191 -10.57 -7.07 -5.43
CA LEU A 191 -10.35 -6.17 -6.57
C LEU A 191 -10.58 -4.73 -6.14
N LEU A 192 -9.75 -3.83 -6.66
CA LEU A 192 -9.89 -2.39 -6.53
C LEU A 192 -10.07 -1.81 -7.92
N PHE A 193 -11.14 -1.06 -8.15
CA PHE A 193 -11.31 -0.33 -9.40
C PHE A 193 -11.00 1.14 -9.15
N MET A 194 -10.02 1.65 -9.90
CA MET A 194 -9.60 3.05 -9.83
C MET A 194 -9.82 3.68 -11.21
N CYS A 195 -10.83 4.54 -11.34
CA CYS A 195 -11.23 5.14 -12.61
C CYS A 195 -11.43 4.09 -13.71
N PHE A 196 -12.17 3.01 -13.40
CA PHE A 196 -12.41 1.84 -14.27
C PHE A 196 -11.19 0.98 -14.61
N MET A 197 -9.98 1.32 -14.15
CA MET A 197 -8.83 0.41 -14.27
C MET A 197 -8.91 -0.67 -13.18
N PRO A 198 -8.86 -1.96 -13.55
CA PRO A 198 -8.83 -3.04 -12.59
C PRO A 198 -7.47 -3.09 -11.89
N GLY A 199 -7.51 -3.19 -10.56
CA GLY A 199 -6.38 -3.49 -9.70
C GLY A 199 -6.79 -4.52 -8.65
N MET A 200 -5.85 -4.90 -7.80
CA MET A 200 -6.10 -5.76 -6.65
C MET A 200 -5.75 -5.00 -5.38
N TYR A 201 -6.26 -5.47 -4.24
CA TYR A 201 -5.85 -4.96 -2.95
C TYR A 201 -5.83 -6.08 -1.91
N THR A 202 -4.90 -5.96 -0.97
CA THR A 202 -4.85 -6.74 0.26
C THR A 202 -5.13 -5.83 1.44
N ASN A 203 -6.03 -6.24 2.34
CA ASN A 203 -6.18 -5.52 3.58
C ASN A 203 -5.01 -5.81 4.52
N THR A 204 -4.05 -4.90 4.54
CA THR A 204 -2.85 -4.95 5.39
C THR A 204 -2.95 -3.98 6.58
N SER A 205 -4.15 -3.53 6.94
CA SER A 205 -4.35 -2.50 7.98
C SER A 205 -3.76 -2.92 9.34
N ASP A 206 -3.69 -4.22 9.59
CA ASP A 206 -3.13 -4.74 10.84
C ASP A 206 -1.60 -4.59 10.95
N GLN A 207 -0.91 -4.18 9.88
CA GLN A 207 0.51 -3.85 9.93
C GLN A 207 0.84 -2.73 10.93
N TYR A 208 -0.11 -1.82 11.19
CA TYR A 208 0.08 -0.74 12.16
C TYR A 208 0.14 -1.24 13.60
N SER A 209 -0.38 -2.45 13.86
CA SER A 209 -0.28 -3.13 15.15
C SER A 209 1.12 -3.71 15.42
N LEU A 210 1.98 -3.83 14.39
CA LEU A 210 3.32 -4.38 14.54
C LEU A 210 4.21 -3.40 15.31
N VAL A 211 4.86 -3.89 16.37
CA VAL A 211 5.66 -3.06 17.29
C VAL A 211 6.92 -2.52 16.60
N LYS A 212 7.65 -3.36 15.87
CA LYS A 212 8.94 -2.96 15.30
C LYS A 212 8.72 -2.23 13.98
N ARG A 213 9.24 -1.00 13.89
CA ARG A 213 9.23 -0.20 12.66
C ARG A 213 9.78 -0.97 11.44
N LYS A 214 10.87 -1.72 11.61
CA LYS A 214 11.48 -2.52 10.53
C LYS A 214 10.52 -3.56 9.96
N GLN A 215 9.62 -4.13 10.79
CA GLN A 215 8.61 -5.08 10.32
C GLN A 215 7.56 -4.37 9.47
N ARG A 216 7.08 -3.20 9.91
CA ARG A 216 6.14 -2.37 9.13
C ARG A 216 6.73 -1.97 7.78
N VAL A 217 7.96 -1.48 7.78
CA VAL A 217 8.70 -1.13 6.55
C VAL A 217 8.81 -2.35 5.62
N LEU A 218 9.12 -3.53 6.15
CA LEU A 218 9.23 -4.73 5.33
C LEU A 218 7.88 -5.19 4.76
N VAL A 219 6.79 -5.09 5.52
CA VAL A 219 5.43 -5.39 5.03
C VAL A 219 5.09 -4.49 3.85
N VAL A 220 5.31 -3.18 3.96
CA VAL A 220 5.06 -2.24 2.85
C VAL A 220 6.03 -2.47 1.69
N ALA A 221 7.30 -2.79 1.94
CA ALA A 221 8.26 -3.03 0.88
C ALA A 221 8.04 -4.37 0.15
N ALA A 222 7.35 -5.34 0.77
CA ALA A 222 7.27 -6.70 0.28
C ALA A 222 6.65 -6.81 -1.11
N GLY A 223 5.57 -6.08 -1.37
CA GLY A 223 4.92 -6.07 -2.69
C GLY A 223 5.88 -5.59 -3.79
N VAL A 224 6.59 -4.48 -3.55
CA VAL A 224 7.60 -3.97 -4.50
C VAL A 224 8.76 -4.95 -4.66
N ILE A 225 9.24 -5.57 -3.57
CA ILE A 225 10.30 -6.59 -3.65
C ILE A 225 9.87 -7.76 -4.54
N VAL A 226 8.61 -8.22 -4.42
CA VAL A 226 8.08 -9.27 -5.30
C VAL A 226 8.08 -8.83 -6.76
N GLN A 227 7.66 -7.60 -7.06
CA GLN A 227 7.70 -7.09 -8.43
C GLN A 227 9.13 -7.03 -8.99
N ILE A 228 10.11 -6.59 -8.19
CA ILE A 228 11.53 -6.57 -8.58
C ILE A 228 12.06 -7.99 -8.83
N VAL A 229 11.65 -8.98 -8.02
CA VAL A 229 12.00 -10.39 -8.24
C VAL A 229 11.38 -10.92 -9.53
N ILE A 230 10.12 -10.60 -9.82
CA ILE A 230 9.47 -10.99 -11.07
C ILE A 230 10.17 -10.36 -12.27
N TRP A 231 10.51 -9.06 -12.19
CA TRP A 231 11.29 -8.37 -13.21
C TRP A 231 12.62 -9.08 -13.46
N ALA A 232 13.34 -9.44 -12.40
CA ALA A 232 14.60 -10.14 -12.49
C ALA A 232 14.45 -11.50 -13.17
N LEU A 233 13.54 -12.35 -12.68
CA LEU A 233 13.29 -13.67 -13.27
C LEU A 233 12.87 -13.57 -14.74
N ALA A 234 12.04 -12.60 -15.10
CA ALA A 234 11.62 -12.35 -16.47
C ALA A 234 12.78 -11.93 -17.37
N LEU A 235 13.72 -11.11 -16.87
CA LEU A 235 14.93 -10.76 -17.62
C LEU A 235 15.82 -11.99 -17.86
N TRP A 236 16.06 -12.81 -16.84
CA TRP A 236 16.83 -14.04 -17.00
C TRP A 236 16.18 -14.99 -18.01
N LEU A 237 14.84 -15.13 -17.97
CA LEU A 237 14.10 -15.94 -18.92
C LEU A 237 14.17 -15.37 -20.34
N LEU A 238 14.13 -14.04 -20.50
CA LEU A 238 14.31 -13.36 -21.78
C LEU A 238 15.67 -13.67 -22.40
N LEU A 239 16.75 -13.57 -21.61
CA LEU A 239 18.12 -13.82 -22.09
C LEU A 239 18.38 -15.31 -22.36
N ALA A 240 17.71 -16.21 -21.64
CA ALA A 240 17.80 -17.65 -21.87
C ALA A 240 16.93 -18.13 -23.05
N SER A 241 16.00 -17.31 -23.54
CA SER A 241 15.06 -17.68 -24.59
C SER A 241 15.72 -17.60 -25.98
N PRO A 242 15.38 -18.52 -26.90
CA PRO A 242 15.82 -18.39 -28.29
C PRO A 242 15.35 -17.06 -28.90
N PRO A 243 16.18 -16.40 -29.72
CA PRO A 243 15.79 -15.18 -30.42
C PRO A 243 14.51 -15.38 -31.21
N GLN A 244 13.64 -14.38 -31.19
CA GLN A 244 12.36 -14.33 -31.87
C GLN A 244 11.31 -15.36 -31.42
N SER A 245 11.56 -16.09 -30.33
CA SER A 245 10.59 -17.05 -29.79
C SER A 245 9.43 -16.39 -29.04
N LEU A 246 8.30 -17.09 -28.95
CA LEU A 246 7.16 -16.68 -28.10
C LEU A 246 7.56 -16.54 -26.63
N MET A 247 8.51 -17.36 -26.16
CA MET A 247 9.03 -17.28 -24.79
C MET A 247 9.77 -15.96 -24.57
N GLN A 248 10.62 -15.54 -25.51
CA GLN A 248 11.32 -14.26 -25.43
C GLN A 248 10.33 -13.09 -25.37
N GLN A 249 9.31 -13.09 -26.24
CA GLN A 249 8.27 -12.06 -26.26
C GLN A 249 7.49 -11.99 -24.94
N ASN A 250 7.01 -13.13 -24.43
CA ASN A 250 6.25 -13.18 -23.18
C ASN A 250 7.11 -12.77 -21.98
N SER A 251 8.40 -13.16 -21.97
CA SER A 251 9.35 -12.76 -20.93
C SER A 251 9.60 -11.26 -20.96
N TYR A 252 9.73 -10.66 -22.15
CA TYR A 252 9.84 -9.22 -22.32
C TYR A 252 8.61 -8.48 -21.81
N LEU A 253 7.40 -8.97 -22.12
CA LEU A 253 6.14 -8.38 -21.66
C LEU A 253 6.00 -8.47 -20.14
N LEU A 254 6.35 -9.63 -19.53
CA LEU A 254 6.33 -9.80 -18.08
C LEU A 254 7.35 -8.90 -17.38
N MET A 255 8.57 -8.82 -17.92
CA MET A 255 9.61 -7.90 -17.44
C MET A 255 9.14 -6.45 -17.50
N SER A 256 8.52 -6.05 -18.62
CA SER A 256 7.99 -4.69 -18.81
C SER A 256 6.86 -4.38 -17.83
N ALA A 257 5.90 -5.30 -17.65
CA ALA A 257 4.81 -5.18 -16.68
C ALA A 257 5.34 -5.01 -15.25
N ALA A 258 6.30 -5.83 -14.85
CA ALA A 258 6.94 -5.74 -13.55
C ALA A 258 7.70 -4.43 -13.37
N LEU A 259 8.48 -3.99 -14.36
CA LEU A 259 9.24 -2.75 -14.28
C LEU A 259 8.32 -1.52 -14.17
N VAL A 260 7.29 -1.44 -15.02
CA VAL A 260 6.35 -0.32 -15.00
C VAL A 260 5.61 -0.26 -13.67
N THR A 261 5.13 -1.40 -13.16
CA THR A 261 4.44 -1.45 -11.87
C THR A 261 5.36 -1.11 -10.70
N VAL A 262 6.65 -1.48 -10.72
CA VAL A 262 7.65 -1.02 -9.72
C VAL A 262 7.77 0.49 -9.76
N VAL A 263 7.96 1.09 -10.94
CA VAL A 263 8.13 2.55 -11.08
C VAL A 263 6.91 3.31 -10.57
N LEU A 264 5.70 2.81 -10.88
CA LEU A 264 4.46 3.42 -10.40
C LEU A 264 4.29 3.27 -8.89
N ASN A 265 4.54 2.07 -8.33
CA ASN A 265 4.34 1.81 -6.91
C ASN A 265 5.41 2.45 -6.02
N LEU A 266 6.67 2.49 -6.46
CA LEU A 266 7.78 3.04 -5.68
C LEU A 266 7.77 4.58 -5.66
N ASN A 267 6.88 5.22 -6.42
CA ASN A 267 6.73 6.65 -6.42
C ASN A 267 6.24 7.18 -5.06
N PRO A 268 7.07 7.96 -4.34
CA PRO A 268 6.74 8.43 -2.99
C PRO A 268 5.66 9.51 -2.93
N LEU A 269 5.33 10.13 -4.07
CA LEU A 269 4.50 11.33 -4.13
C LEU A 269 3.01 11.00 -4.40
N ASN A 270 2.75 9.80 -4.91
CA ASN A 270 1.42 9.23 -5.06
C ASN A 270 1.12 8.28 -3.91
N ALA A 271 -0.16 8.12 -3.57
CA ALA A 271 -0.62 7.27 -2.46
C ALA A 271 -0.53 5.74 -2.77
N PHE A 272 0.60 5.33 -3.33
CA PHE A 272 1.00 3.94 -3.53
C PHE A 272 2.05 3.53 -2.48
N ASP A 273 2.64 2.35 -2.63
CA ASP A 273 3.58 1.78 -1.67
C ASP A 273 4.77 2.68 -1.34
N GLY A 274 5.31 3.44 -2.29
CA GLY A 274 6.43 4.35 -2.07
C GLY A 274 6.09 5.41 -1.03
N TYR A 275 4.87 5.95 -1.05
CA TYR A 275 4.38 6.87 -0.03
C TYR A 275 4.25 6.18 1.33
N TYR A 276 3.64 5.00 1.38
CA TYR A 276 3.50 4.26 2.64
C TYR A 276 4.83 3.78 3.18
N LEU A 277 5.81 3.54 2.32
CA LEU A 277 7.17 3.17 2.69
C LEU A 277 7.87 4.36 3.33
N LEU A 278 7.74 5.57 2.76
CA LEU A 278 8.17 6.80 3.41
C LEU A 278 7.48 6.99 4.76
N VAL A 279 6.16 6.79 4.85
CA VAL A 279 5.42 6.88 6.12
C VAL A 279 5.96 5.88 7.15
N ALA A 280 6.21 4.62 6.78
CA ALA A 280 6.76 3.62 7.68
C ALA A 280 8.21 3.94 8.10
N MET A 281 9.04 4.44 7.17
CA MET A 281 10.43 4.82 7.39
C MET A 281 10.61 6.13 8.15
N THR A 282 9.65 7.06 8.10
CA THR A 282 9.67 8.35 8.81
C THR A 282 8.82 8.32 10.09
N GLY A 283 7.85 7.41 10.17
CA GLY A 283 6.98 7.21 11.33
C GLY A 283 5.87 8.26 11.40
N ILE A 284 5.80 9.13 10.40
CA ILE A 284 4.89 10.25 10.32
C ILE A 284 3.63 9.78 9.60
N ASN A 285 2.62 9.36 10.36
CA ASN A 285 1.31 9.02 9.81
C ASN A 285 0.68 10.26 9.15
N ASN A 286 -0.07 10.05 8.06
CA ASN A 286 -0.72 11.12 7.28
C ASN A 286 0.26 12.20 6.78
N LEU A 287 1.46 11.79 6.35
CA LEU A 287 2.55 12.66 5.89
C LEU A 287 2.07 13.76 4.93
N ARG A 288 1.28 13.42 3.90
CA ARG A 288 0.80 14.40 2.91
C ARG A 288 -0.08 15.49 3.54
N ARG A 289 -1.01 15.12 4.41
CA ARG A 289 -1.92 16.09 5.05
C ARG A 289 -1.14 16.99 6.01
N ARG A 290 -0.32 16.39 6.88
CA ARG A 290 0.49 17.12 7.86
C ARG A 290 1.52 18.03 7.19
N SER A 291 2.07 17.63 6.04
CA SER A 291 3.01 18.47 5.30
C SER A 291 2.34 19.72 4.74
N LEU A 292 1.07 19.62 4.31
CA LEU A 292 0.32 20.79 3.85
C LEU A 292 -0.12 21.67 5.03
N GLU A 293 -0.59 21.06 6.12
CA GLU A 293 -0.93 21.75 7.37
C GLU A 293 0.27 22.55 7.90
N PHE A 294 1.48 21.97 7.88
CA PHE A 294 2.72 22.65 8.26
C PHE A 294 2.95 23.96 7.47
N TYR A 295 2.71 23.96 6.15
CA TYR A 295 2.81 25.18 5.36
C TYR A 295 1.67 26.16 5.65
N PHE A 296 0.44 25.69 5.85
CA PHE A 296 -0.67 26.56 6.25
C PHE A 296 -0.42 27.25 7.59
N ASP A 297 0.15 26.54 8.56
CA ASP A 297 0.50 27.09 9.87
C ASP A 297 1.58 28.17 9.74
N LEU A 298 2.59 27.93 8.87
CA LEU A 298 3.62 28.92 8.55
C LEU A 298 3.03 30.18 7.91
N LEU A 299 2.10 30.03 6.95
CA LEU A 299 1.38 31.17 6.35
C LEU A 299 0.53 31.92 7.39
N ARG A 300 -0.08 31.20 8.33
CA ARG A 300 -0.89 31.77 9.43
C ARG A 300 -0.04 32.31 10.58
N ARG A 301 1.30 32.17 10.53
CA ARG A 301 2.26 32.51 11.60
C ARG A 301 1.92 31.83 12.94
N GLN A 302 1.38 30.62 12.88
CA GLN A 302 1.10 29.80 14.06
C GLN A 302 2.30 28.89 14.36
N PRO A 303 2.62 28.66 15.65
CA PRO A 303 3.67 27.72 16.00
C PRO A 303 3.27 26.31 15.56
N SER A 304 4.16 25.62 14.86
CA SER A 304 3.87 24.25 14.42
C SER A 304 3.82 23.32 15.63
N PRO A 305 2.77 22.49 15.78
CA PRO A 305 2.68 21.48 16.84
C PRO A 305 3.65 20.29 16.61
N GLU A 306 4.37 20.30 15.48
CA GLU A 306 5.19 19.18 15.02
C GLU A 306 6.59 19.16 15.65
N LYS A 307 7.11 17.96 15.88
CA LYS A 307 8.48 17.76 16.38
C LYS A 307 9.48 18.35 15.39
N THR A 308 10.53 19.00 15.90
CA THR A 308 11.58 19.62 15.07
C THR A 308 12.27 18.64 14.12
N SER A 309 12.41 17.37 14.51
CA SER A 309 12.94 16.30 13.64
C SER A 309 12.07 16.03 12.42
N ASP A 310 10.76 16.21 12.55
CA ASP A 310 9.76 15.83 11.56
C ASP A 310 9.51 17.02 10.61
N GLN A 311 9.69 18.25 11.08
CA GLN A 311 9.51 19.48 10.31
C GLN A 311 10.35 19.51 9.02
N ALA A 312 11.61 19.05 9.06
CA ALA A 312 12.46 19.02 7.86
C ALA A 312 11.89 18.09 6.79
N ILE A 313 11.37 16.92 7.19
CA ILE A 313 10.76 15.95 6.29
C ILE A 313 9.46 16.51 5.70
N LEU A 314 8.63 17.13 6.53
CA LEU A 314 7.37 17.76 6.12
C LEU A 314 7.60 18.91 5.14
N ALA A 315 8.61 19.76 5.41
CA ALA A 315 8.98 20.90 4.58
C ALA A 315 9.48 20.47 3.20
N ILE A 316 10.20 19.35 3.09
CA ILE A 316 10.70 18.84 1.81
C ILE A 316 9.58 18.12 1.04
N TYR A 317 8.75 17.34 1.73
CA TYR A 317 7.76 16.48 1.07
C TYR A 317 6.65 17.27 0.35
N ALA A 318 6.08 18.29 0.99
CA ALA A 318 4.98 19.06 0.41
C ALA A 318 5.30 19.70 -0.97
N PRO A 319 6.39 20.48 -1.14
CA PRO A 319 6.69 21.10 -2.43
C PRO A 319 6.98 20.06 -3.51
N LEU A 320 7.70 18.98 -3.17
CA LEU A 320 7.94 17.88 -4.12
C LEU A 320 6.62 17.22 -4.57
N SER A 321 5.71 16.94 -3.63
CA SER A 321 4.41 16.35 -3.94
C SER A 321 3.54 17.27 -4.79
N ILE A 322 3.56 18.58 -4.54
CA ILE A 322 2.83 19.57 -5.34
C ILE A 322 3.40 19.66 -6.75
N ILE A 323 4.72 19.83 -6.89
CA ILE A 323 5.40 19.91 -8.20
C ILE A 323 5.08 18.67 -9.03
N TYR A 324 5.25 17.49 -8.43
CA TYR A 324 4.94 16.23 -9.09
C TYR A 324 3.46 16.13 -9.50
N THR A 325 2.53 16.49 -8.62
CA THR A 325 1.10 16.48 -8.93
C THR A 325 0.78 17.39 -10.11
N VAL A 326 1.34 18.61 -10.12
CA VAL A 326 1.16 19.57 -11.22
C VAL A 326 1.75 19.02 -12.52
N LEU A 327 2.94 18.44 -12.48
CA LEU A 327 3.59 17.85 -13.66
C LEU A 327 2.78 16.69 -14.23
N VAL A 328 2.32 15.76 -13.39
CA VAL A 328 1.52 14.61 -13.84
C VAL A 328 0.17 15.07 -14.38
N LEU A 329 -0.54 15.95 -13.68
CA LEU A 329 -1.83 16.46 -14.16
C LEU A 329 -1.65 17.25 -15.45
N GLY A 330 -0.61 18.08 -15.55
CA GLY A 330 -0.27 18.82 -16.76
C GLY A 330 0.04 17.89 -17.94
N TYR A 331 0.82 16.84 -17.71
CA TYR A 331 1.13 15.83 -18.73
C TYR A 331 -0.10 15.03 -19.14
N MET A 332 -0.95 14.62 -18.20
CA MET A 332 -2.20 13.92 -18.49
C MET A 332 -3.19 14.81 -19.27
N LEU A 333 -3.31 16.09 -18.90
CA LEU A 333 -4.11 17.06 -19.64
C LEU A 333 -3.57 17.28 -21.05
N TRP A 334 -2.25 17.34 -21.21
CA TRP A 334 -1.60 17.44 -22.51
C TRP A 334 -1.85 16.20 -23.38
N LEU A 335 -1.72 14.99 -22.81
CA LEU A 335 -2.03 13.74 -23.50
C LEU A 335 -3.50 13.67 -23.94
N VAL A 336 -4.43 13.96 -23.03
CA VAL A 336 -5.86 13.95 -23.33
C VAL A 336 -6.19 15.00 -24.38
N SER A 337 -5.59 16.19 -24.29
CA SER A 337 -5.77 17.24 -25.28
C SER A 337 -5.27 16.80 -26.64
N ASN A 338 -4.06 16.23 -26.75
CA ASN A 338 -3.54 15.70 -28.01
C ASN A 338 -4.41 14.58 -28.58
N TRP A 339 -4.86 13.64 -27.75
CA TRP A 339 -5.78 12.59 -28.16
C TRP A 339 -7.10 13.16 -28.69
N ILE A 340 -7.68 14.12 -27.96
CA ILE A 340 -8.89 14.83 -28.39
C ILE A 340 -8.63 15.54 -29.74
N TRP A 341 -7.51 16.24 -29.91
CA TRP A 341 -7.15 16.93 -31.15
C TRP A 341 -6.95 15.98 -32.34
N GLU A 342 -6.33 14.82 -32.13
CA GLU A 342 -6.11 13.80 -33.17
C GLU A 342 -7.41 13.10 -33.58
N PHE A 343 -8.32 12.85 -32.64
CA PHE A 343 -9.57 12.11 -32.89
C PHE A 343 -10.80 13.01 -33.14
N LEU A 344 -10.75 14.31 -32.85
CA LEU A 344 -11.83 15.26 -33.16
C LEU A 344 -12.25 15.24 -34.65
N PRO A 345 -11.31 15.24 -35.63
CA PRO A 345 -11.64 15.21 -37.05
C PRO A 345 -12.34 13.90 -37.49
N ALA A 346 -12.08 12.79 -36.79
CA ALA A 346 -12.73 11.51 -37.06
C ALA A 346 -14.16 11.44 -36.49
N ILE A 347 -14.44 12.19 -35.42
CA ILE A 347 -15.78 12.27 -34.82
C ILE A 347 -16.67 13.25 -35.58
N SER A 348 -16.12 14.36 -36.09
CA SER A 348 -16.88 15.35 -36.86
C SER A 348 -17.26 14.90 -38.28
N SER A 349 -16.56 13.90 -38.83
CA SER A 349 -16.89 13.25 -40.10
C SER A 349 -18.00 12.20 -39.98
N PHE A 350 -18.25 11.67 -38.78
CA PHE A 350 -19.38 10.77 -38.51
C PHE A 350 -20.72 11.49 -38.35
N SER A 351 -20.72 12.81 -38.09
CA SER A 351 -21.93 13.64 -37.99
C SER A 351 -22.53 14.07 -39.34
N TYR A 352 -21.97 13.61 -40.47
CA TYR A 352 -22.48 13.88 -41.82
C TYR A 352 -23.07 12.63 -42.53
N PHE A 353 -23.31 11.54 -41.78
CA PHE A 353 -24.03 10.35 -42.27
C PHE A 353 -25.34 10.12 -41.53
#